data_AF-A0A9X6ABE4-F1
#
_entry.id   AF-A0A9X6ABE4-F1
#
_cell.length_a   1.000
_cell.length_b   1.000
_cell.length_c   1.000
_cell.angle_alpha   90.00
_cell.angle_beta   90.00
_cell.angle_gamma   90.00
#
_symmetry.space_group_name_H-M   'P 1'
#
loop_
_entity.id
_entity.type
_entity.pdbx_description
1 polymer ?
#
loop_
_entity_poly.entity_id
_entity_poly.type
_entity_poly.pdbx_seq_one_letter_code
_entity_poly.pdbx_strand_id
1 'polypeptide(L)'
;MTAHRIPISELEQGIPFEQRHIGPDPEARAKMLAQVGYGSLDELTAAAVPDVIKNAEALELPGARTEAEVLAELRSLADRNQVLDSMIGLGY
;
A
#
# COMPACT_ATOMS: atom_id res chain seq x y z
N MET A 1 -17.67 16.70 -24.53
CA MET A 1 -17.54 15.89 -23.30
C MET A 1 -16.87 14.58 -23.66
N THR A 2 -15.54 14.59 -23.75
CA THR A 2 -14.74 13.40 -24.00
C THR A 2 -14.78 12.51 -22.76
N ALA A 3 -15.41 11.35 -22.89
CA ALA A 3 -15.41 10.34 -21.84
C ALA A 3 -13.96 9.98 -21.49
N HIS A 4 -13.63 10.06 -20.21
CA HIS A 4 -12.38 9.55 -19.66
C HIS A 4 -12.34 8.04 -19.96
N ARG A 5 -11.64 7.64 -21.01
CA ARG A 5 -11.47 6.23 -21.36
C ARG A 5 -10.38 5.66 -20.47
N ILE A 6 -10.74 4.70 -19.64
CA ILE A 6 -9.79 3.91 -18.85
C ILE A 6 -9.03 3.02 -19.84
N PRO A 7 -7.68 3.13 -19.93
CA PRO A 7 -6.89 2.26 -20.79
C PRO A 7 -7.01 0.79 -20.34
N ILE A 8 -6.98 -0.14 -21.30
CA ILE A 8 -7.13 -1.58 -21.00
C ILE A 8 -6.08 -2.08 -20.00
N SER A 9 -4.87 -1.51 -20.05
CA SER A 9 -3.78 -1.81 -19.12
C SER A 9 -4.13 -1.52 -17.66
N GLU A 10 -5.04 -0.58 -17.39
CA GLU A 10 -5.48 -0.23 -16.03
C GLU A 10 -6.62 -1.16 -15.57
N LEU A 11 -7.38 -1.74 -16.50
CA LEU A 11 -8.38 -2.77 -16.21
C LEU A 11 -7.75 -4.16 -15.99
N GLU A 12 -6.59 -4.42 -16.57
CA GLU A 12 -5.85 -5.69 -16.47
C GLU A 12 -5.09 -5.87 -15.13
N GLN A 13 -4.87 -4.78 -14.38
CA GLN A 13 -4.08 -4.79 -13.14
C GLN A 13 -4.77 -5.45 -11.94
N GLY A 14 -6.06 -5.84 -12.07
CA GLY A 14 -6.82 -6.43 -10.99
C GLY A 14 -7.20 -5.42 -9.89
N ILE A 15 -7.57 -5.92 -8.71
CA ILE A 15 -7.88 -5.08 -7.55
C ILE A 15 -6.56 -4.60 -6.93
N PRO A 16 -6.33 -3.28 -6.76
CA PRO A 16 -5.12 -2.78 -6.11
C PRO A 16 -4.93 -3.33 -4.70
N PHE A 17 -3.67 -3.57 -4.31
CA PHE A 17 -3.34 -4.14 -3.01
C PHE A 17 -3.92 -3.33 -1.85
N GLU A 18 -3.92 -2.00 -1.93
CA GLU A 18 -4.45 -1.13 -0.89
C GLU A 18 -5.93 -1.35 -0.62
N GLN A 19 -6.73 -1.78 -1.61
CA GLN A 19 -8.14 -2.10 -1.41
C GLN A 19 -8.35 -3.44 -0.69
N ARG A 20 -7.37 -4.35 -0.77
CA ARG A 20 -7.35 -5.60 0.00
C ARG A 20 -6.74 -5.43 1.39
N HIS A 21 -5.80 -4.50 1.53
CA HIS A 21 -5.06 -4.24 2.76
C HIS A 21 -5.81 -3.29 3.70
N ILE A 22 -6.43 -2.23 3.17
CA ILE A 22 -7.16 -1.24 3.96
C ILE A 22 -8.61 -1.71 4.11
N GLY A 23 -8.95 -2.15 5.33
CA GLY A 23 -10.28 -2.71 5.63
C GLY A 23 -11.44 -1.71 5.49
N PRO A 24 -11.38 -0.49 6.06
CA PRO A 24 -12.48 0.46 5.98
C PRO A 24 -12.71 0.99 4.56
N ASP A 25 -13.87 0.66 4.00
CA ASP A 25 -14.37 1.25 2.77
C ASP A 25 -14.75 2.74 2.97
N PRO A 26 -15.13 3.47 1.90
CA PRO A 26 -15.52 4.87 2.03
C PRO A 26 -16.68 5.14 3.00
N GLU A 27 -17.66 4.25 3.09
CA GLU A 27 -18.83 4.42 3.97
C GLU A 27 -18.44 4.20 5.44
N ALA A 28 -17.72 3.11 5.71
CA ALA A 28 -17.18 2.82 7.03
C ALA A 28 -16.26 3.95 7.51
N ARG A 29 -15.38 4.46 6.63
CA ARG A 29 -14.52 5.60 6.93
C ARG A 29 -15.31 6.88 7.24
N ALA A 30 -16.34 7.19 6.47
CA ALA A 30 -17.20 8.35 6.74
C ALA A 30 -17.91 8.22 8.11
N LYS A 31 -18.43 7.03 8.43
CA LYS A 31 -19.06 6.74 9.73
C LYS A 31 -18.06 6.89 10.89
N MET A 32 -16.85 6.37 10.74
CA MET A 32 -15.80 6.48 11.75
C MET A 32 -15.39 7.94 11.97
N LEU A 33 -15.18 8.71 10.90
CA LEU A 33 -14.85 10.13 10.96
C LEU A 33 -15.94 10.95 11.68
N ALA A 34 -17.21 10.71 11.35
CA ALA A 34 -18.32 11.37 12.02
C ALA A 34 -18.37 11.04 13.52
N GLN A 35 -18.05 9.80 13.90
CA GLN A 35 -18.01 9.38 15.30
C GLN A 35 -16.93 10.11 16.10
N VAL A 36 -15.80 10.43 15.48
CA VAL A 36 -14.69 11.17 16.11
C VAL A 36 -14.75 12.68 15.87
N GLY A 37 -15.78 13.17 15.18
CA GLY A 37 -16.07 14.60 15.01
C GLY A 37 -15.28 15.31 13.90
N TYR A 38 -14.74 14.57 12.92
CA TYR A 38 -13.98 15.14 11.81
C TYR A 38 -14.68 14.90 10.46
N GLY A 39 -14.49 15.81 9.50
CA GLY A 39 -15.08 15.74 8.15
C GLY A 39 -14.20 15.01 7.14
N SER A 40 -12.89 14.86 7.39
CA SER A 40 -11.97 14.17 6.50
C SER A 40 -10.78 13.54 7.23
N LEU A 41 -10.07 12.64 6.54
CA LEU A 41 -8.79 12.12 7.04
C LEU A 41 -7.73 13.23 7.15
N ASP A 42 -7.74 14.22 6.25
CA ASP A 42 -6.79 15.33 6.29
C ASP A 42 -7.00 16.19 7.54
N GLU A 43 -8.26 16.48 7.88
CA GLU A 43 -8.62 17.23 9.09
C GLU A 43 -8.21 16.48 10.36
N LEU A 44 -8.53 15.17 10.43
CA LEU A 44 -8.11 14.32 11.54
C LEU A 44 -6.58 14.26 11.66
N THR A 45 -5.86 14.14 10.54
CA THR A 45 -4.40 14.07 10.53
C THR A 45 -3.77 15.38 10.98
N ALA A 46 -4.32 16.53 10.57
CA ALA A 46 -3.85 17.85 11.02
C ALA A 46 -4.07 18.06 12.52
N ALA A 47 -5.16 17.53 13.09
CA ALA A 47 -5.39 17.59 14.52
C ALA A 47 -4.48 16.63 15.33
N ALA A 48 -4.09 15.49 14.74
CA ALA A 48 -3.33 14.44 15.42
C ALA A 48 -1.80 14.62 15.34
N VAL A 49 -1.28 15.18 14.24
CA VAL A 49 0.16 15.29 13.97
C VAL A 49 0.60 16.75 13.99
N PRO A 50 1.46 17.17 14.95
CA PRO A 50 1.99 18.53 14.98
C PRO A 50 2.75 18.90 13.71
N ASP A 51 2.48 20.08 13.15
CA ASP A 51 3.09 20.55 11.88
C ASP A 51 4.62 20.55 11.91
N VAL A 52 5.23 20.81 13.06
CA VAL A 52 6.69 20.86 13.24
C VAL A 52 7.41 19.54 12.96
N ILE A 53 6.69 18.40 13.00
CA ILE A 53 7.24 17.08 12.69
C ILE A 53 6.59 16.42 11.46
N LYS A 54 5.59 17.07 10.85
CA LYS A 54 4.89 16.53 9.69
C LYS A 54 5.78 16.64 8.45
N ASN A 55 6.01 15.52 7.77
CA ASN A 55 6.60 15.57 6.43
C ASN A 55 5.53 16.00 5.42
N ALA A 56 5.79 17.11 4.72
CA ALA A 56 4.88 17.67 3.71
C ALA A 56 5.16 17.16 2.29
N GLU A 57 6.30 16.50 2.08
CA GLU A 57 6.68 15.97 0.78
C GLU A 57 6.14 14.55 0.60
N ALA A 58 5.74 14.24 -0.64
CA ALA A 58 5.41 12.87 -1.00
C ALA A 58 6.66 11.99 -0.87
N LEU A 59 6.48 10.75 -0.44
CA LEU A 59 7.59 9.81 -0.33
C LEU A 59 8.18 9.53 -1.71
N GLU A 60 9.52 9.60 -1.80
CA GLU A 60 10.27 9.24 -3.00
C GLU A 60 10.35 7.72 -3.15
N LEU A 61 9.25 7.10 -3.54
CA LEU A 61 9.14 5.66 -3.76
C LEU A 61 8.85 5.34 -5.24
N PRO A 62 9.27 4.17 -5.74
CA PRO A 62 8.81 3.66 -7.03
C PRO A 62 7.28 3.58 -7.06
N GLY A 63 6.70 3.60 -8.26
CA GLY A 63 5.28 3.40 -8.45
C GLY A 63 4.80 2.08 -7.83
N ALA A 64 3.55 2.08 -7.35
CA ALA A 64 2.92 0.88 -6.83
C ALA A 64 2.93 -0.24 -7.87
N ARG A 65 3.05 -1.47 -7.38
CA ARG A 65 3.08 -2.70 -8.19
C ARG A 65 1.97 -3.62 -7.73
N THR A 66 1.46 -4.43 -8.66
CA THR A 66 0.46 -5.44 -8.37
C THR A 66 1.04 -6.55 -7.50
N GLU A 67 0.18 -7.25 -6.75
CA GLU A 67 0.60 -8.42 -5.94
C GLU A 67 1.32 -9.48 -6.80
N ALA A 68 0.86 -9.70 -8.03
CA ALA A 68 1.45 -10.67 -8.95
C ALA A 68 2.87 -10.27 -9.38
N GLU A 69 3.08 -9.00 -9.70
CA GLU A 69 4.41 -8.48 -10.06
C GLU A 69 5.39 -8.59 -8.90
N VAL A 70 4.95 -8.24 -7.68
CA VAL A 70 5.78 -8.32 -6.47
C VAL A 70 6.16 -9.77 -6.19
N LEU A 71 5.21 -10.72 -6.27
CA LEU A 71 5.51 -12.14 -6.09
C LEU A 71 6.49 -12.68 -7.13
N ALA A 72 6.36 -12.27 -8.40
CA ALA A 72 7.28 -12.69 -9.45
C ALA A 72 8.72 -12.20 -9.22
N GLU A 73 8.88 -10.94 -8.82
CA GLU A 73 10.20 -10.40 -8.47
C GLU A 73 10.78 -11.06 -7.23
N LEU A 74 10.00 -11.22 -6.16
CA LEU A 74 10.48 -11.86 -4.94
C LEU A 74 10.93 -13.30 -5.19
N ARG A 75 10.25 -14.04 -6.09
CA ARG A 75 10.72 -15.37 -6.55
C ARG A 75 12.06 -15.27 -7.26
N SER A 76 12.21 -14.33 -8.20
CA SER A 76 13.48 -14.12 -8.90
C SER A 76 14.63 -13.77 -7.94
N LEU A 77 14.36 -13.00 -6.88
CA LEU A 77 15.34 -12.70 -5.84
C LEU A 77 15.65 -13.95 -5.00
N ALA A 78 14.64 -14.73 -4.64
CA ALA A 78 14.79 -15.97 -3.86
C ALA A 78 15.58 -17.04 -4.62
N ASP A 79 15.41 -17.15 -5.94
CA ASP A 79 16.13 -18.10 -6.82
C ASP A 79 17.65 -17.85 -6.85
N ARG A 80 18.11 -16.70 -6.36
CA ARG A 80 19.55 -16.40 -6.21
C ARG A 80 20.16 -17.05 -4.96
N ASN A 81 19.34 -17.51 -4.01
CA ASN A 81 19.83 -18.18 -2.82
C ASN A 81 20.25 -19.61 -3.16
N GLN A 82 21.30 -20.10 -2.50
CA GLN A 82 21.70 -21.50 -2.55
C GLN A 82 21.19 -22.21 -1.31
N VAL A 83 20.26 -23.15 -1.51
CA VAL A 83 19.79 -24.01 -0.43
C VAL A 83 20.78 -25.16 -0.29
N LEU A 84 21.48 -25.20 0.84
CA LEU A 84 22.49 -26.21 1.16
C LEU A 84 22.11 -26.91 2.46
N ASP A 85 22.62 -28.13 2.62
CA ASP A 85 22.59 -28.81 3.91
C ASP A 85 23.44 -28.05 4.92
N SER A 86 22.77 -27.42 5.88
CA SER A 86 23.41 -26.56 6.87
C SER A 86 23.94 -27.39 8.04
N MET A 87 25.23 -27.72 8.03
CA MET A 87 25.92 -28.41 9.14
C MET A 87 26.73 -27.47 10.03
N ILE A 88 26.31 -26.19 10.11
CA ILE A 88 27.03 -25.15 10.86
C ILE A 88 26.84 -25.33 12.38
N GLY A 89 25.66 -25.79 12.81
CA GLY A 89 25.30 -25.92 14.22
C GLY A 89 25.04 -24.55 14.86
N LEU A 90 25.50 -24.38 16.11
CA LEU A 90 25.38 -23.14 16.90
C LEU A 90 23.92 -22.69 17.22
N GLY A 91 22.97 -23.62 17.21
CA GLY A 91 21.61 -23.38 17.73
C GLY A 91 20.53 -23.09 16.68
N TYR A 92 20.80 -23.38 15.40
CA TYR A 92 19.83 -23.43 14.31
C TYR A 92 19.80 -24.82 13.69
#